data_AF-A0A2T0KUH3-F1
#
_entry.id   AF-A0A2T0KUH3-F1
#
_cell.length_a   1.000
_cell.length_b   1.000
_cell.length_c   1.000
_cell.angle_alpha   90.00
_cell.angle_beta   90.00
_cell.angle_gamma   90.00
#
_symmetry.space_group_name_H-M   'P 1'
#
loop_
_entity.id
_entity.type
_entity.pdbx_description
1 polymer ?
#
loop_
_entity_poly.entity_id
_entity_poly.type
_entity_poly.pdbx_seq_one_letter_code
_entity_poly.pdbx_strand_id
1 'polypeptide(L)'
;MPLEVSDVAFHQRLGRLVEKLDDKQFWHALIDLLREVVHFDNWVAMIFWPNGKPQLIAETQTRTPHDDLFKGYLNSGYLLNPFYEFSLGAISPGVYCLD
;
A
#
# COMPACT_ATOMS: atom_id res chain seq x y z
N MET A 1 31.51 12.44 -11.13
CA MET A 1 30.08 12.40 -11.51
C MET A 1 29.39 13.44 -10.67
N PRO A 2 28.88 14.54 -11.25
CA PRO A 2 28.13 15.53 -10.48
C PRO A 2 26.86 14.86 -9.93
N LEU A 3 26.51 15.14 -8.68
CA LEU A 3 25.27 14.68 -8.08
C LEU A 3 24.15 15.58 -8.58
N GLU A 4 23.15 15.00 -9.24
CA GLU A 4 21.95 15.73 -9.63
C GLU A 4 21.12 16.06 -8.39
N VAL A 5 20.45 17.21 -8.38
CA VAL A 5 19.59 17.62 -7.27
C VAL A 5 18.46 16.60 -7.03
N SER A 6 17.99 15.95 -8.09
CA SER A 6 17.01 14.86 -8.03
C SER A 6 17.52 13.65 -7.26
N ASP A 7 18.79 13.27 -7.43
CA ASP A 7 19.38 12.12 -6.74
C ASP A 7 19.48 12.39 -5.24
N VAL A 8 19.93 13.59 -4.88
CA VAL A 8 20.00 14.02 -3.47
C VAL A 8 18.61 14.00 -2.84
N ALA A 9 17.60 14.52 -3.55
CA ALA A 9 16.22 14.55 -3.06
C ALA A 9 15.63 13.14 -2.88
N PHE A 10 15.91 12.23 -3.82
CA PHE A 10 15.52 10.82 -3.71
C PHE A 10 16.15 10.16 -2.48
N HIS A 11 17.47 10.28 -2.30
CA HIS A 11 18.16 9.70 -1.15
C HIS A 11 17.65 10.25 0.19
N GLN A 12 17.34 11.55 0.26
CA GLN A 12 16.75 12.14 1.46
C GLN A 12 15.37 11.55 1.79
N ARG A 13 14.49 11.37 0.80
CA ARG A 13 13.17 10.76 1.01
C ARG A 13 13.27 9.28 1.37
N LEU A 14 14.16 8.54 0.72
CA LEU A 14 14.43 7.15 1.08
C LEU A 14 14.96 7.04 2.52
N GLY A 15 15.87 7.92 2.92
CA GLY A 15 16.35 8.00 4.31
C GLY A 15 15.21 8.24 5.30
N ARG A 16 14.32 9.20 5.02
CA ARG A 16 13.12 9.45 5.85
C ARG A 16 12.20 8.24 5.91
N LEU A 17 12.01 7.51 4.81
CA LEU A 17 11.22 6.27 4.82
C LEU A 17 11.84 5.24 5.77
N VAL A 18 13.16 5.03 5.69
CA VAL A 18 13.89 4.06 6.53
C VAL A 18 13.80 4.44 8.01
N GLU A 19 13.94 5.73 8.35
CA GLU A 19 13.77 6.24 9.72
C GLU A 19 12.37 5.97 10.31
N LYS A 20 11.37 5.73 9.44
CA LYS A 20 9.98 5.50 9.83
C LYS A 20 9.56 4.03 9.85
N LEU A 21 10.45 3.07 9.63
CA LEU A 21 10.09 1.63 9.53
C LEU A 21 9.27 1.08 10.71
N ASP A 22 9.47 1.59 11.92
CA ASP A 22 8.74 1.18 13.14
C ASP A 22 7.80 2.30 13.67
N ASP A 23 7.41 3.23 12.79
CA ASP A 23 6.52 4.36 13.10
C ASP A 23 5.20 4.22 12.30
N LYS A 24 4.09 4.66 12.89
CA LYS A 24 2.78 4.72 12.20
C LYS A 24 2.82 5.58 10.93
N GLN A 25 3.80 6.48 10.81
CA GLN A 25 4.06 7.31 9.65
C GLN A 25 4.74 6.56 8.49
N PHE A 26 5.21 5.32 8.70
CA PHE A 26 5.86 4.50 7.66
C PHE A 26 5.07 4.52 6.35
N TRP A 27 3.78 4.20 6.42
CA TRP A 27 2.94 4.06 5.24
C TRP A 27 2.75 5.37 4.51
N HIS A 28 2.64 6.49 5.22
CA HIS A 28 2.57 7.82 4.60
C HIS A 28 3.88 8.14 3.85
N ALA A 29 5.02 7.92 4.50
CA ALA A 29 6.34 8.14 3.87
C ALA A 29 6.58 7.24 2.65
N LEU A 30 6.14 5.98 2.71
CA LEU A 30 6.25 5.03 1.60
C LEU A 30 5.43 5.50 0.40
N ILE A 31 4.20 5.94 0.64
CA ILE A 31 3.28 6.38 -0.39
C ILE A 31 3.74 7.69 -1.03
N ASP A 32 4.26 8.63 -0.24
CA ASP A 32 4.87 9.86 -0.76
C ASP A 32 6.05 9.54 -1.70
N LEU A 33 6.87 8.55 -1.36
CA LEU A 33 7.97 8.10 -2.22
C LEU A 33 7.45 7.45 -3.52
N LEU A 34 6.45 6.56 -3.43
CA LEU A 34 5.89 5.88 -4.61
C LEU A 34 5.18 6.84 -5.57
N ARG A 35 4.56 7.91 -5.05
CA ARG A 35 3.88 8.93 -5.88
C ARG A 35 4.80 9.71 -6.79
N GLU A 36 6.10 9.67 -6.56
CA GLU A 36 7.08 10.32 -7.43
C GLU A 36 7.28 9.57 -8.75
N VAL A 37 6.97 8.27 -8.75
CA VAL A 37 7.22 7.37 -9.89
C VAL A 37 5.95 6.80 -10.49
N VAL A 38 4.85 6.73 -9.74
CA VAL A 38 3.57 6.21 -10.23
C VAL A 38 2.39 7.01 -9.67
N HIS A 39 1.41 7.29 -10.52
CA HIS A 39 0.22 8.02 -10.12
C HIS A 39 -0.87 7.06 -9.61
N PHE A 40 -1.43 7.35 -8.44
CA PHE A 40 -2.56 6.63 -7.87
C PHE A 40 -3.31 7.51 -6.86
N ASP A 41 -4.63 7.37 -6.85
CA ASP A 41 -5.51 8.16 -5.99
C ASP A 41 -5.62 7.58 -4.57
N ASN A 42 -5.72 6.25 -4.48
CA ASN A 42 -5.96 5.52 -3.24
C ASN A 42 -5.01 4.34 -3.06
N TRP A 43 -4.78 3.95 -1.81
CA TRP A 43 -3.95 2.81 -1.46
C TRP A 43 -4.45 2.14 -0.17
N VAL A 44 -4.09 0.88 0.00
CA VAL A 44 -4.31 0.10 1.22
C VAL A 44 -3.12 -0.82 1.45
N ALA A 45 -2.71 -0.95 2.71
CA ALA A 45 -1.79 -1.96 3.20
C ALA A 45 -2.58 -2.99 4.01
N MET A 46 -2.50 -4.26 3.61
CA MET A 46 -3.38 -5.30 4.13
C MET A 46 -2.68 -6.66 4.10
N ILE A 47 -3.02 -7.52 5.06
CA ILE A 47 -2.58 -8.91 5.09
C ILE A 47 -3.77 -9.80 4.75
N PHE A 48 -3.60 -10.65 3.74
CA PHE A 48 -4.56 -11.69 3.40
C PHE A 48 -4.24 -12.99 4.13
N TRP A 49 -5.28 -13.68 4.57
CA TRP A 49 -5.19 -14.94 5.31
C TRP A 49 -6.01 -16.03 4.60
N PRO A 50 -5.51 -17.27 4.45
CA PRO A 50 -6.24 -18.35 3.78
C PRO A 50 -7.63 -18.66 4.37
N ASN A 51 -7.79 -18.49 5.68
CA ASN A 51 -9.02 -18.84 6.41
C ASN A 51 -9.51 -17.68 7.30
N GLY A 52 -9.32 -16.44 6.85
CA GLY A 52 -9.65 -15.27 7.67
C GLY A 52 -10.00 -14.05 6.85
N LYS A 53 -10.69 -13.11 7.50
CA LYS A 53 -10.90 -11.79 6.93
C LYS A 53 -9.55 -11.09 6.75
N PRO A 54 -9.39 -10.26 5.69
CA PRO A 54 -8.19 -9.48 5.53
C PRO A 54 -7.94 -8.59 6.75
N GLN A 55 -6.69 -8.50 7.18
CA GLN A 55 -6.29 -7.59 8.25
C GLN A 55 -5.81 -6.28 7.64
N LEU A 56 -6.58 -5.21 7.85
CA LEU A 56 -6.17 -3.86 7.50
C LEU A 56 -4.99 -3.43 8.37
N ILE A 57 -3.93 -2.91 7.73
CA ILE A 57 -2.76 -2.35 8.41
C ILE A 57 -2.78 -0.82 8.33
N ALA A 58 -3.02 -0.29 7.13
CA ALA A 58 -3.15 1.15 6.89
C ALA A 58 -3.89 1.40 5.57
N GLU A 59 -4.45 2.59 5.40
CA GLU A 59 -5.17 3.00 4.20
C GLU A 59 -5.04 4.50 3.96
N THR A 60 -5.40 4.95 2.76
CA THR A 60 -5.63 6.37 2.50
C THR A 60 -6.64 6.93 3.50
N GLN A 61 -6.29 8.03 4.18
CA GLN A 61 -7.24 8.78 5.00
C GLN A 61 -8.29 9.44 4.09
N THR A 62 -9.38 8.74 3.79
CA THR A 62 -10.51 9.33 3.05
C THR A 62 -11.36 10.19 4.00
N ARG A 63 -11.65 11.43 3.61
CA ARG A 63 -12.47 12.39 4.42
C ARG A 63 -13.98 12.24 4.20
N THR A 64 -14.43 11.16 3.56
CA THR A 64 -15.80 10.95 3.09
C THR A 64 -16.38 9.67 3.69
N PRO A 65 -17.72 9.46 3.68
CA PRO A 65 -18.38 8.30 4.29
C PRO A 65 -18.16 6.98 3.49
N HIS A 66 -16.94 6.76 2.99
CA HIS A 66 -16.49 5.51 2.38
C HIS A 66 -16.26 4.39 3.41
N ASP A 67 -16.27 4.73 4.70
CA ASP A 67 -16.15 3.78 5.82
C ASP A 67 -17.10 2.57 5.67
N ASP A 68 -18.34 2.78 5.24
CA ASP A 68 -19.32 1.69 5.18
C ASP A 68 -19.08 0.75 3.98
N LEU A 69 -18.54 1.27 2.87
CA LEU A 69 -18.13 0.46 1.73
C LEU A 69 -16.88 -0.37 2.08
N PHE A 70 -15.90 0.22 2.76
CA PHE A 70 -14.69 -0.51 3.14
C PHE A 70 -14.97 -1.54 4.24
N LYS A 71 -15.88 -1.24 5.18
CA LYS A 71 -16.42 -2.26 6.10
C LYS A 71 -17.12 -3.40 5.35
N GLY A 72 -17.89 -3.09 4.30
CA GLY A 72 -18.49 -4.10 3.42
C GLY A 72 -17.43 -4.97 2.72
N TYR A 73 -16.35 -4.34 2.25
CA TYR A 73 -15.19 -5.02 1.69
C TYR A 73 -14.58 -6.02 2.69
N LEU A 74 -14.26 -5.57 3.91
CA LEU A 74 -13.68 -6.44 4.95
C LEU A 74 -14.63 -7.55 5.42
N ASN A 75 -15.95 -7.36 5.29
CA ASN A 75 -16.94 -8.36 5.69
C ASN A 75 -17.08 -9.51 4.71
N SER A 76 -17.17 -9.20 3.42
CA SER A 76 -17.37 -10.21 2.36
C SER A 76 -16.87 -9.79 0.98
N GLY A 77 -16.77 -8.49 0.70
CA GLY A 77 -16.35 -8.02 -0.62
C GLY A 77 -14.93 -8.46 -1.03
N TYR A 78 -14.04 -8.72 -0.07
CA TYR A 78 -12.71 -9.23 -0.34
C TYR A 78 -12.68 -10.59 -1.05
N LEU A 79 -13.74 -11.39 -0.94
CA LEU A 79 -13.86 -12.67 -1.65
C LEU A 79 -13.95 -12.49 -3.17
N LEU A 80 -14.32 -11.29 -3.63
CA LEU A 80 -14.35 -10.93 -5.05
C LEU A 80 -13.09 -10.17 -5.50
N ASN A 81 -12.13 -9.94 -4.60
CA ASN A 81 -10.90 -9.26 -4.95
C ASN A 81 -9.94 -10.24 -5.65
N PRO A 82 -9.57 -10.01 -6.92
CA PRO A 82 -8.61 -10.87 -7.63
C PRO A 82 -7.27 -10.96 -6.90
N PHE A 83 -6.82 -9.89 -6.23
CA PHE A 83 -5.58 -9.94 -5.43
C PHE A 83 -5.69 -10.83 -4.19
N TYR A 84 -6.89 -11.00 -3.62
CA TYR A 84 -7.10 -11.94 -2.51
C TYR A 84 -6.93 -13.37 -2.99
N GLU A 85 -7.68 -13.78 -4.02
CA GLU A 85 -7.56 -15.12 -4.61
C GLU A 85 -6.12 -15.39 -5.08
N PHE A 86 -5.51 -14.40 -5.72
CA PHE A 86 -4.14 -14.47 -6.19
C PHE A 86 -3.16 -14.68 -5.03
N SER A 87 -3.30 -13.93 -3.91
CA SER A 87 -2.46 -14.07 -2.72
C SER A 87 -2.56 -15.42 -2.02
N LEU A 88 -3.68 -16.12 -2.17
CA LEU A 88 -3.86 -17.47 -1.61
C LEU A 88 -3.22 -18.56 -2.47
N GLY A 89 -2.91 -18.26 -3.73
CA GLY A 89 -2.11 -19.12 -4.57
C GLY A 89 -0.66 -19.23 -4.08
N ALA A 90 0.04 -20.29 -4.46
CA ALA A 90 1.48 -20.45 -4.21
C ALA A 90 2.32 -19.56 -5.14
N ILE A 91 2.06 -18.26 -5.11
CA ILE A 91 2.73 -17.25 -5.93
C ILE A 91 3.98 -16.71 -5.24
N SER A 92 4.95 -16.26 -6.04
CA SER A 92 6.12 -15.57 -5.53
C SER A 92 5.76 -14.14 -5.12
N PRO A 93 6.44 -13.53 -4.15
CA PRO A 93 6.31 -12.10 -3.88
C PRO A 93 6.64 -11.28 -5.13
N GLY A 94 5.84 -10.24 -5.42
CA GLY A 94 6.00 -9.44 -6.63
C GLY A 94 5.04 -8.27 -6.75
N VAL A 95 5.11 -7.59 -7.90
CA VAL A 95 4.19 -6.50 -8.29
C VAL A 95 3.28 -7.02 -9.38
N TYR A 96 1.97 -6.85 -9.20
CA TYR A 96 0.93 -7.37 -10.08
C TYR A 96 -0.03 -6.26 -10.46
N CYS A 97 -0.45 -6.24 -11.72
CA CYS A 97 -1.45 -5.30 -12.24
C CYS A 97 -2.70 -6.08 -12.64
N LEU A 98 -3.87 -5.45 -12.50
CA LEU A 98 -5.08 -5.94 -13.14
C LEU A 98 -5.08 -5.47 -14.59
N ASP A 99 -5.36 -6.39 -15.50
CA ASP A 99 -5.56 -6.11 -16.93
C ASP A 99 -6.94 -5.50 -17.20
#